data_AF-A0A6B0SKD4-F1
#
_entry.id   AF-A0A6B0SKD4-F1
#
_cell.length_a   1.000
_cell.length_b   1.000
_cell.length_c   1.000
_cell.angle_alpha   90.00
_cell.angle_beta   90.00
_cell.angle_gamma   90.00
#
_symmetry.space_group_name_H-M   'P 1'
#
loop_
_entity.id
_entity.type
_entity.pdbx_description
1 polymer ?
#
loop_
_entity_poly.entity_id
_entity_poly.type
_entity_poly.pdbx_seq_one_letter_code
_entity_poly.pdbx_strand_id
1 'polypeptide(L)'
;MDGGPTDDVSDEERDALLTIAHGAVVTSGGVSAQRALTSAAEFVLARGLGPVAYGVYALAFRIAQLLSRLVTFGSVPALQRYLPDYEDDPARQARVMGLAYATTLGVGLLIAAGVWMVAPWLNDVTVQQPAFPETMRLFGALVLLLGLVMVYAGIFRANGSARGEVLFNKLLRPGVRLVGALAALALGY
;
A
#
# COMPACT_ATOMS: atom_id res chain seq x y z
N MET A 1 40.09 27.14 -39.19
CA MET A 1 38.70 26.88 -38.78
C MET A 1 38.77 25.53 -38.10
N ASP A 2 39.08 25.53 -36.80
CA ASP A 2 39.41 24.31 -36.07
C ASP A 2 38.17 23.84 -35.31
N GLY A 3 37.76 22.61 -35.61
CA GLY A 3 36.53 22.00 -35.12
C GLY A 3 36.50 21.94 -33.60
N GLY A 4 35.46 22.53 -33.01
CA GLY A 4 35.14 22.34 -31.61
C GLY A 4 34.93 20.85 -31.30
N PRO A 5 35.21 20.41 -30.07
CA PRO A 5 35.00 19.01 -29.68
C PRO A 5 33.52 18.71 -29.91
N THR A 6 33.24 17.81 -30.84
CA THR A 6 31.92 17.19 -30.94
C THR A 6 31.68 16.51 -29.61
N ASP A 7 30.77 17.10 -28.84
CA ASP A 7 30.25 16.68 -27.54
C ASP A 7 29.46 15.37 -27.73
N ASP A 8 30.14 14.35 -28.25
CA ASP A 8 29.55 13.08 -28.61
C ASP A 8 29.48 12.25 -27.34
N VAL A 9 28.28 12.24 -26.76
CA VAL A 9 27.95 11.46 -25.57
C VAL A 9 28.35 10.02 -25.85
N SER A 10 29.21 9.44 -24.99
CA SER A 10 29.65 8.06 -25.19
C SER A 10 28.46 7.10 -25.17
N ASP A 11 28.57 5.97 -25.89
CA ASP A 11 27.49 4.97 -25.93
C ASP A 11 27.09 4.50 -24.52
N GLU A 12 28.04 4.41 -23.59
CA GLU A 12 27.78 4.09 -22.18
C GLU A 12 26.95 5.17 -21.47
N GLU A 13 27.28 6.45 -21.66
CA GLU A 13 26.51 7.57 -21.09
C GLU A 13 25.10 7.63 -21.69
N ARG A 14 24.96 7.35 -22.99
CA ARG A 14 23.66 7.30 -23.66
C ARG A 14 22.77 6.18 -23.11
N ASP A 15 23.32 4.98 -22.93
CA ASP A 15 22.60 3.84 -22.36
C ASP A 15 22.21 4.06 -20.89
N ALA A 16 23.09 4.70 -20.11
CA ALA A 16 22.79 5.11 -18.74
C ALA A 16 21.63 6.12 -18.69
N LEU A 17 21.66 7.14 -19.56
CA LEU A 17 20.58 8.14 -19.66
C LEU A 17 19.26 7.52 -20.10
N LEU A 18 19.27 6.59 -21.06
CA LEU A 18 18.07 5.87 -21.51
C LEU A 18 17.47 5.02 -20.38
N THR A 19 18.31 4.36 -19.59
CA THR A 19 17.88 3.56 -18.43
C THR A 19 17.22 4.44 -17.37
N ILE A 20 17.82 5.60 -17.06
CA ILE A 20 17.27 6.57 -16.10
C ILE A 20 15.95 7.16 -16.63
N ALA A 21 15.90 7.58 -17.89
CA ALA A 21 14.70 8.13 -18.51
C ALA A 21 13.55 7.12 -18.51
N HIS A 22 13.82 5.86 -18.84
CA HIS A 22 12.83 4.79 -18.79
C HIS A 22 12.30 4.56 -17.36
N GLY A 23 13.19 4.50 -16.36
CA GLY A 23 12.82 4.38 -14.95
C GLY A 23 11.98 5.57 -14.46
N ALA A 24 12.32 6.78 -14.88
CA ALA A 24 11.60 8.01 -14.55
C ALA A 24 10.20 8.05 -15.19
N VAL A 25 10.04 7.63 -16.44
CA VAL A 25 8.73 7.58 -17.13
C VAL A 25 7.83 6.52 -16.49
N VAL A 26 8.35 5.31 -16.26
CA VAL A 26 7.59 4.23 -15.60
C VAL A 26 7.21 4.62 -14.17
N THR A 27 8.04 5.43 -13.49
CA THR A 27 7.74 5.93 -12.14
C THR A 27 6.73 7.05 -12.13
N SER A 28 6.94 8.08 -12.93
CA SER A 28 6.06 9.23 -13.03
C SER A 28 4.69 8.84 -13.57
N GLY A 29 4.63 7.99 -14.59
CA GLY A 29 3.39 7.48 -15.15
C GLY A 29 2.57 6.69 -14.12
N GLY A 30 3.24 5.80 -13.37
CA GLY A 30 2.60 5.06 -12.29
C GLY A 30 2.05 5.95 -11.17
N VAL A 31 2.82 6.96 -10.75
CA VAL A 31 2.39 7.92 -9.71
C VAL A 31 1.22 8.78 -10.21
N SER A 32 1.26 9.25 -11.45
CA SER A 32 0.18 10.04 -12.05
C SER A 32 -1.10 9.23 -12.19
N ALA A 33 -1.02 7.99 -12.67
CA ALA A 33 -2.17 7.09 -12.75
C ALA A 33 -2.77 6.82 -11.36
N GLN A 34 -1.93 6.51 -10.37
CA GLN A 34 -2.36 6.32 -8.99
C GLN A 34 -3.09 7.56 -8.41
N ARG A 35 -2.54 8.76 -8.67
CA ARG A 35 -3.15 10.02 -8.22
C ARG A 35 -4.48 10.27 -8.91
N ALA A 36 -4.57 10.09 -10.22
CA ALA A 36 -5.82 10.24 -10.98
C ALA A 36 -6.91 9.27 -10.46
N LEU A 37 -6.55 8.00 -10.23
CA LEU A 37 -7.48 6.98 -9.71
C LEU A 37 -7.96 7.34 -8.30
N THR A 38 -7.05 7.82 -7.46
CA THR A 38 -7.36 8.30 -6.11
C THR A 38 -8.32 9.49 -6.15
N SER A 39 -8.04 10.51 -6.96
CA SER A 39 -8.86 11.70 -7.06
C SER A 39 -10.25 11.39 -7.63
N ALA A 40 -10.33 10.49 -8.62
CA ALA A 40 -11.59 10.04 -9.17
C ALA A 40 -12.44 9.30 -8.12
N ALA A 41 -11.83 8.41 -7.34
CA ALA A 41 -12.51 7.72 -6.23
C ALA A 41 -13.00 8.72 -5.17
N GLU A 42 -12.18 9.69 -4.78
CA GLU A 42 -12.57 10.76 -3.84
C GLU A 42 -13.71 11.62 -4.39
N PHE A 43 -13.69 11.93 -5.67
CA PHE A 43 -14.76 12.70 -6.32
C PHE A 43 -16.08 11.94 -6.33
N VAL A 44 -16.05 10.64 -6.67
CA VAL A 44 -17.24 9.78 -6.65
C VAL A 44 -17.78 9.64 -5.23
N LEU A 45 -16.89 9.46 -4.23
CA LEU A 45 -17.28 9.41 -2.83
C LEU A 45 -17.85 10.72 -2.32
N ALA A 46 -17.23 11.86 -2.64
CA ALA A 46 -17.69 13.18 -2.18
C ALA A 46 -19.00 13.62 -2.87
N ARG A 47 -19.28 13.13 -4.08
CA ARG A 47 -20.56 13.37 -4.76
C ARG A 47 -21.65 12.35 -4.41
N GLY A 48 -21.28 11.11 -4.13
CA GLY A 48 -22.21 10.04 -3.74
C GLY A 48 -22.61 10.13 -2.27
N LEU A 49 -21.64 10.35 -1.38
CA LEU A 49 -21.84 10.45 0.05
C LEU A 49 -22.19 11.90 0.42
N GLY A 50 -23.28 12.09 1.16
CA GLY A 50 -23.56 13.37 1.82
C GLY A 50 -22.40 13.79 2.76
N PRO A 51 -22.28 15.08 3.13
CA PRO A 51 -21.14 15.60 3.89
C PRO A 51 -20.84 14.83 5.19
N VAL A 52 -21.90 14.36 5.86
CA VAL A 52 -21.82 13.56 7.08
C VAL A 52 -21.20 12.19 6.84
N ALA A 53 -21.68 11.46 5.83
CA ALA A 53 -21.18 10.12 5.51
C ALA A 53 -19.72 10.17 5.00
N TYR A 54 -19.36 11.20 4.25
CA TYR A 54 -17.97 11.43 3.86
C TYR A 54 -17.06 11.70 5.07
N GLY A 55 -17.51 12.46 6.06
CA GLY A 55 -16.76 12.72 7.29
C GLY A 55 -16.47 11.44 8.10
N VAL A 56 -17.48 10.58 8.25
CA VAL A 56 -17.37 9.24 8.86
C VAL A 56 -16.32 8.41 8.14
N TYR A 57 -16.44 8.32 6.82
CA TYR A 57 -15.49 7.60 5.97
C TYR A 57 -14.06 8.14 6.11
N ALA A 58 -13.87 9.46 6.02
CA ALA A 58 -12.56 10.09 6.05
C ALA A 58 -11.83 9.85 7.38
N LEU A 59 -12.54 9.93 8.50
CA LEU A 59 -11.99 9.62 9.81
C LEU A 59 -11.59 8.15 9.91
N ALA A 60 -12.51 7.25 9.57
CA ALA A 60 -12.26 5.80 9.62
C ALA A 60 -11.09 5.41 8.70
N PHE A 61 -10.98 6.04 7.53
CA PHE A 61 -9.88 5.84 6.59
C PHE A 61 -8.54 6.35 7.15
N ARG A 62 -8.51 7.48 7.87
CA ARG A 62 -7.28 7.94 8.54
C ARG A 62 -6.83 6.97 9.62
N ILE A 63 -7.76 6.42 10.41
CA ILE A 63 -7.43 5.41 11.43
C ILE A 63 -6.85 4.17 10.74
N ALA A 64 -7.48 3.69 9.66
CA ALA A 64 -6.99 2.57 8.87
C ALA A 64 -5.57 2.80 8.34
N GLN A 65 -5.26 4.01 7.86
CA GLN A 65 -3.91 4.37 7.41
C GLN A 65 -2.88 4.31 8.53
N LEU A 66 -3.25 4.75 9.74
CA LEU A 66 -2.36 4.69 10.91
C LEU A 66 -2.08 3.23 11.28
N LEU A 67 -3.13 2.41 11.37
CA LEU A 67 -3.03 0.98 11.70
C LEU A 67 -2.25 0.20 10.63
N SER A 68 -2.38 0.56 9.36
CA SER A 68 -1.63 -0.04 8.25
C SER A 68 -0.12 0.17 8.37
N ARG A 69 0.36 1.17 9.12
CA ARG A 69 1.81 1.34 9.37
C ARG A 69 2.32 0.33 10.40
N LEU A 70 1.44 -0.16 11.25
CA LEU A 70 1.77 -1.05 12.37
C LEU A 70 1.58 -2.53 11.99
N VAL A 71 0.69 -2.82 11.05
CA VAL A 71 0.27 -4.20 10.74
C VAL A 71 1.41 -5.14 10.35
N THR A 72 2.43 -4.63 9.65
CA THR A 72 3.59 -5.45 9.25
C THR A 72 4.57 -5.67 10.39
N PHE A 73 4.49 -4.89 11.46
CA PHE A 73 5.31 -5.01 12.67
C PHE A 73 6.82 -5.16 12.38
N GLY A 74 7.33 -4.39 11.42
CA GLY A 74 8.74 -4.43 11.01
C GLY A 74 9.14 -5.63 10.14
N SER A 75 8.20 -6.50 9.77
CA SER A 75 8.45 -7.68 8.94
C SER A 75 9.02 -7.31 7.56
N VAL A 76 8.56 -6.21 6.96
CA VAL A 76 9.06 -5.75 5.65
C VAL A 76 10.54 -5.34 5.69
N PRO A 77 10.99 -4.42 6.57
CA PRO A 77 12.41 -4.10 6.66
C PRO A 77 13.26 -5.29 7.14
N ALA A 78 12.72 -6.17 7.99
CA ALA A 78 13.41 -7.41 8.38
C ALA A 78 13.65 -8.32 7.17
N LEU A 79 12.65 -8.53 6.32
CA LEU A 79 12.80 -9.30 5.08
C LEU A 79 13.85 -8.69 4.16
N GLN A 80 13.80 -7.37 3.94
CA GLN A 80 14.78 -6.68 3.09
C GLN A 80 16.21 -6.80 3.61
N ARG A 81 16.38 -6.89 4.94
CA ARG A 81 17.69 -7.01 5.57
C ARG A 81 18.24 -8.43 5.60
N TYR A 82 17.40 -9.42 5.94
CA TYR A 82 17.84 -10.78 6.26
C TYR A 82 17.64 -11.77 5.12
N LEU A 83 16.68 -11.54 4.23
CA LEU A 83 16.38 -12.48 3.16
C LEU A 83 17.52 -12.63 2.12
N PRO A 84 18.24 -11.56 1.72
CA PRO A 84 19.40 -11.68 0.83
C PRO A 84 20.56 -12.48 1.43
N ASP A 85 20.72 -12.46 2.76
CA ASP A 85 21.80 -13.17 3.45
C ASP A 85 21.63 -14.73 3.41
N TYR A 86 20.47 -15.22 2.95
CA TYR A 86 20.14 -16.65 2.87
C TYR A 86 19.82 -17.13 1.44
N GLU A 87 20.32 -16.45 0.40
CA GLU A 87 20.09 -16.84 -1.00
C GLU A 87 20.55 -18.29 -1.29
N ASP A 88 21.64 -18.75 -0.66
CA ASP A 88 22.17 -20.10 -0.82
C ASP A 88 21.52 -21.16 0.10
N ASP A 89 20.63 -20.76 1.01
CA ASP A 89 19.93 -21.66 1.94
C ASP A 89 18.39 -21.49 1.84
N PRO A 90 17.74 -22.21 0.91
CA PRO A 90 16.30 -22.12 0.70
C PRO A 90 15.47 -22.45 1.94
N ALA A 91 15.97 -23.32 2.82
CA ALA A 91 15.24 -23.72 4.03
C ALA A 91 15.21 -22.58 5.06
N ARG A 92 16.33 -21.88 5.26
CA ARG A 92 16.37 -20.67 6.10
C ARG A 92 15.57 -19.53 5.48
N GLN A 93 15.68 -19.33 4.17
CA GLN A 93 14.93 -18.32 3.45
C GLN A 93 13.41 -18.52 3.64
N ALA A 94 12.92 -19.75 3.46
CA ALA A 94 11.52 -20.10 3.69
C ALA A 94 11.08 -19.86 5.15
N ARG A 95 11.93 -20.15 6.13
CA ARG A 95 11.64 -19.90 7.55
C ARG A 95 11.50 -18.41 7.85
N VAL A 96 12.38 -17.56 7.30
CA VAL A 96 12.31 -16.09 7.47
C VAL A 96 11.04 -15.54 6.83
N MET A 97 10.72 -15.97 5.60
CA MET A 97 9.47 -15.58 4.93
C MET A 97 8.22 -16.03 5.72
N GLY A 98 8.21 -17.27 6.19
CA GLY A 98 7.12 -17.81 6.99
C GLY A 98 6.91 -17.05 8.29
N LEU A 99 8.00 -16.68 8.98
CA LEU A 99 7.93 -15.89 10.20
C LEU A 99 7.35 -14.49 9.94
N ALA A 100 7.84 -13.80 8.90
CA ALA A 100 7.31 -12.48 8.50
C ALA A 100 5.80 -12.53 8.19
N TYR A 101 5.35 -13.59 7.52
CA TYR A 101 3.94 -13.84 7.25
C TYR A 101 3.14 -14.11 8.51
N ALA A 102 3.62 -15.01 9.36
CA ALA A 102 2.94 -15.38 10.61
C ALA A 102 2.81 -14.18 11.54
N THR A 103 3.88 -13.37 11.69
CA THR A 103 3.86 -12.14 12.49
C THR A 103 2.86 -11.14 11.94
N THR A 104 2.88 -10.88 10.63
CA THR A 104 1.97 -9.90 10.02
C THR A 104 0.51 -10.36 10.06
N LEU A 105 0.26 -11.65 9.85
CA LEU A 105 -1.08 -12.23 10.00
C LEU A 105 -1.56 -12.12 11.44
N GLY A 106 -0.73 -12.48 12.42
CA GLY A 106 -1.06 -12.39 13.84
C GLY A 106 -1.36 -10.97 14.29
N VAL A 107 -0.51 -10.01 13.92
CA VAL A 107 -0.71 -8.59 14.23
C VAL A 107 -1.92 -8.02 13.49
N GLY A 108 -2.12 -8.38 12.22
CA GLY A 108 -3.29 -7.96 11.45
C GLY A 108 -4.60 -8.49 12.00
N LEU A 109 -4.65 -9.75 12.44
CA LEU A 109 -5.81 -10.31 13.13
C LEU A 109 -6.07 -9.62 14.46
N LEU A 110 -5.02 -9.34 15.24
CA LEU A 110 -5.12 -8.60 16.50
C LEU A 110 -5.67 -7.19 16.27
N ILE A 111 -5.18 -6.47 15.25
CA ILE A 111 -5.69 -5.15 14.87
C ILE A 111 -7.15 -5.26 14.42
N ALA A 112 -7.50 -6.21 13.55
CA ALA A 112 -8.86 -6.36 13.04
C ALA A 112 -9.85 -6.68 14.16
N ALA A 113 -9.50 -7.60 15.07
CA ALA A 113 -10.31 -7.93 16.25
C ALA A 113 -10.42 -6.73 17.21
N GLY A 114 -9.30 -6.05 17.48
CA GLY A 114 -9.28 -4.85 18.33
C GLY A 114 -10.17 -3.74 17.77
N VAL A 115 -10.08 -3.46 16.46
CA VAL A 115 -10.96 -2.52 15.77
C VAL A 115 -12.43 -2.96 15.88
N TRP A 116 -12.71 -4.24 15.65
CA TRP A 116 -14.08 -4.76 15.70
C TRP A 116 -14.74 -4.58 17.08
N MET A 117 -13.96 -4.77 18.14
CA MET A 117 -14.40 -4.60 19.54
C MET A 117 -14.48 -3.12 19.95
N VAL A 118 -13.52 -2.30 19.54
CA VAL A 118 -13.42 -0.88 19.97
C VAL A 118 -14.32 0.03 19.14
N ALA A 119 -14.68 -0.32 17.90
CA ALA A 119 -15.42 0.55 17.00
C ALA A 119 -16.78 1.06 17.54
N PRO A 120 -17.63 0.25 18.21
CA PRO A 120 -18.86 0.75 18.82
C PRO A 120 -18.59 1.76 19.94
N TRP A 121 -17.68 1.45 20.86
CA TRP A 121 -17.29 2.35 21.94
C TRP A 121 -16.72 3.67 21.41
N LEU A 122 -15.86 3.59 20.38
CA LEU A 122 -15.28 4.76 19.74
C LEU A 122 -16.37 5.63 19.09
N ASN A 123 -17.38 5.01 18.46
CA ASN A 123 -18.52 5.73 17.90
C ASN A 123 -19.27 6.55 18.97
N ASP A 124 -19.57 5.92 20.11
CA ASP A 124 -20.37 6.52 21.17
C ASP A 124 -19.68 7.76 21.77
N VAL A 125 -18.35 7.74 21.86
CA VAL A 125 -17.56 8.84 22.45
C VAL A 125 -17.05 9.88 21.45
N THR A 126 -17.19 9.67 20.13
CA THR A 126 -16.66 10.59 19.11
C THR A 126 -17.68 11.03 18.06
N VAL A 127 -18.09 10.13 17.18
CA VAL A 127 -18.79 10.46 15.93
C VAL A 127 -20.31 10.35 16.08
N GLN A 128 -20.78 9.43 16.92
CA GLN A 128 -22.20 9.16 17.18
C GLN A 128 -23.01 8.95 15.88
N GLN A 129 -22.44 8.20 14.92
CA GLN A 129 -23.08 7.88 13.65
C GLN A 129 -23.25 6.35 13.48
N PRO A 130 -24.44 5.86 13.10
CA PRO A 130 -24.69 4.42 12.95
C PRO A 130 -23.77 3.73 11.94
N ALA A 131 -23.32 4.45 10.90
CA ALA A 131 -22.47 3.90 9.85
C ALA A 131 -20.99 3.72 10.28
N PHE A 132 -20.54 4.38 11.35
CA PHE A 132 -19.12 4.38 11.73
C PHE A 132 -18.61 2.99 12.20
N PRO A 133 -19.31 2.24 13.08
CA PRO A 133 -18.83 0.94 13.52
C PRO A 133 -18.66 -0.05 12.36
N GLU A 134 -19.62 -0.10 11.44
CA GLU A 134 -19.56 -0.98 10.26
C GLU A 134 -18.40 -0.61 9.34
N THR A 135 -18.24 0.69 9.05
CA THR A 135 -17.11 1.21 8.26
C THR A 135 -15.76 0.84 8.87
N MET A 136 -15.61 1.00 10.20
CA MET A 136 -14.38 0.64 10.90
C MET A 136 -14.08 -0.86 10.83
N ARG A 137 -15.09 -1.72 10.94
CA ARG A 137 -14.91 -3.19 10.84
C ARG A 137 -14.39 -3.59 9.46
N LEU A 138 -14.96 -3.02 8.40
CA LEU A 138 -14.48 -3.23 7.02
C LEU A 138 -13.04 -2.75 6.86
N PHE A 139 -12.71 -1.58 7.41
CA PHE A 139 -11.33 -1.10 7.38
C PHE A 139 -10.37 -1.93 8.23
N GLY A 140 -10.82 -2.52 9.35
CA GLY A 140 -10.01 -3.47 10.12
C GLY A 140 -9.61 -4.69 9.27
N ALA A 141 -10.57 -5.27 8.54
CA ALA A 141 -10.29 -6.36 7.60
C ALA A 141 -9.36 -5.91 6.45
N LEU A 142 -9.57 -4.70 5.94
CA LEU A 142 -8.71 -4.12 4.90
C LEU A 142 -7.27 -3.93 5.37
N VAL A 143 -7.06 -3.48 6.61
CA VAL A 143 -5.72 -3.33 7.21
C VAL A 143 -4.99 -4.67 7.27
N LEU A 144 -5.68 -5.74 7.67
CA LEU A 144 -5.12 -7.09 7.66
C LEU A 144 -4.69 -7.50 6.24
N LEU A 145 -5.57 -7.32 5.25
CA LEU A 145 -5.27 -7.66 3.86
C LEU A 145 -4.07 -6.86 3.33
N LEU A 146 -4.03 -5.56 3.63
CA LEU A 146 -2.90 -4.68 3.32
C LEU A 146 -1.59 -5.17 3.93
N GLY A 147 -1.62 -5.67 5.17
CA GLY A 147 -0.46 -6.26 5.83
C GLY A 147 0.14 -7.41 5.02
N LEU A 148 -0.69 -8.38 4.66
CA LEU A 148 -0.26 -9.55 3.88
C LEU A 148 0.31 -9.15 2.52
N VAL A 149 -0.33 -8.17 1.88
CA VAL A 149 0.12 -7.57 0.64
C VAL A 149 1.53 -6.95 0.80
N MET A 150 1.74 -6.15 1.84
CA MET A 150 3.03 -5.48 2.07
C MET A 150 4.16 -6.48 2.33
N VAL A 151 3.90 -7.57 3.04
CA VAL A 151 4.89 -8.66 3.24
C VAL A 151 5.26 -9.31 1.93
N TYR A 152 4.27 -9.65 1.09
CA TYR A 152 4.52 -10.26 -0.22
C TYR A 152 5.38 -9.36 -1.11
N ALA A 153 5.07 -8.06 -1.13
CA ALA A 153 5.91 -7.07 -1.82
C ALA A 153 7.32 -6.96 -1.22
N GLY A 154 7.45 -7.07 0.10
CA GLY A 154 8.74 -7.09 0.81
C GLY A 154 9.63 -8.24 0.35
N ILE A 155 9.05 -9.44 0.20
CA ILE A 155 9.74 -10.64 -0.30
C ILE A 155 10.26 -10.42 -1.72
N PHE A 156 9.40 -9.97 -2.64
CA PHE A 156 9.83 -9.69 -4.02
C PHE A 156 10.94 -8.64 -4.10
N ARG A 157 10.87 -7.63 -3.23
CA ARG A 157 11.89 -6.57 -3.19
C ARG A 157 13.23 -7.09 -2.67
N ALA A 158 13.20 -7.97 -1.67
CA ALA A 158 14.41 -8.55 -1.12
C ALA A 158 15.13 -9.47 -2.13
N ASN A 159 14.40 -10.13 -3.03
CA ASN A 159 14.97 -10.98 -4.09
C ASN A 159 15.39 -10.20 -5.37
N GLY A 160 15.54 -8.87 -5.31
CA GLY A 160 16.02 -8.06 -6.45
C GLY A 160 15.05 -7.88 -7.63
N SER A 161 13.80 -8.34 -7.53
CA SER A 161 12.81 -8.18 -8.59
C SER A 161 12.19 -6.77 -8.58
N ALA A 162 12.83 -5.81 -9.25
CA ALA A 162 12.32 -4.45 -9.44
C ALA A 162 10.93 -4.40 -10.13
N ARG A 163 10.54 -5.46 -10.85
CA ARG A 163 9.20 -5.60 -11.48
C ARG A 163 8.08 -5.88 -10.47
N GLY A 164 8.36 -6.60 -9.39
CA GLY A 164 7.38 -6.87 -8.33
C GLY A 164 7.01 -5.61 -7.53
N GLU A 165 7.97 -4.70 -7.35
CA GLU A 165 7.78 -3.44 -6.61
C GLU A 165 6.83 -2.47 -7.34
N VAL A 166 6.99 -2.35 -8.67
CA VAL A 166 6.17 -1.46 -9.50
C VAL A 166 4.73 -1.96 -9.61
N LEU A 167 4.54 -3.27 -9.77
CA LEU A 167 3.20 -3.85 -9.89
C LEU A 167 2.42 -3.75 -8.57
N PHE A 168 3.06 -3.98 -7.43
CA PHE A 168 2.36 -4.06 -6.15
C PHE A 168 2.17 -2.69 -5.48
N ASN A 169 3.20 -1.85 -5.41
CA ASN A 169 3.13 -0.59 -4.66
C ASN A 169 2.37 0.52 -5.41
N LYS A 170 2.34 0.48 -6.76
CA LYS A 170 1.61 1.45 -7.60
C LYS A 170 0.18 1.03 -7.97
N LEU A 171 -0.20 -0.27 -7.94
CA LEU A 171 -1.60 -0.68 -8.13
C LEU A 171 -2.37 -0.90 -6.82
N LEU A 172 -1.77 -1.43 -5.76
CA LEU A 172 -2.56 -1.78 -4.56
C LEU A 172 -2.94 -0.60 -3.70
N ARG A 173 -2.08 0.41 -3.53
CA ARG A 173 -2.46 1.63 -2.80
C ARG A 173 -3.69 2.31 -3.41
N PRO A 174 -3.76 2.56 -4.74
CA PRO A 174 -4.98 3.07 -5.35
C PRO A 174 -6.10 2.02 -5.40
N GLY A 175 -5.79 0.74 -5.62
CA GLY A 175 -6.78 -0.35 -5.65
C GLY A 175 -7.52 -0.52 -4.32
N VAL A 176 -6.83 -0.39 -3.19
CA VAL A 176 -7.41 -0.43 -1.85
C VAL A 176 -8.34 0.76 -1.59
N ARG A 177 -7.96 1.94 -2.08
CA ARG A 177 -8.82 3.12 -2.06
C ARG A 177 -10.09 2.90 -2.89
N LEU A 178 -9.94 2.27 -4.05
CA LEU A 178 -11.02 1.89 -4.95
C LEU A 178 -11.93 0.82 -4.36
N VAL A 179 -11.38 -0.22 -3.74
CA VAL A 179 -12.15 -1.27 -3.05
C VAL A 179 -12.87 -0.69 -1.84
N GLY A 180 -12.24 0.19 -1.07
CA GLY A 180 -12.91 0.93 0.00
C GLY A 180 -14.04 1.82 -0.52
N ALA A 181 -13.84 2.48 -1.67
CA ALA A 181 -14.88 3.30 -2.30
C ALA A 181 -16.05 2.47 -2.86
N LEU A 182 -15.75 1.34 -3.50
CA LEU A 182 -16.74 0.41 -4.04
C LEU A 182 -17.49 -0.33 -2.95
N ALA A 183 -16.83 -0.69 -1.84
CA ALA A 183 -17.49 -1.25 -0.67
C ALA A 183 -18.47 -0.25 -0.05
N ALA A 184 -18.11 1.04 0.02
CA ALA A 184 -19.01 2.09 0.48
C ALA A 184 -20.24 2.23 -0.44
N LEU A 185 -20.05 2.25 -1.76
CA LEU A 185 -21.14 2.30 -2.75
C LEU A 185 -22.04 1.05 -2.71
N ALA A 186 -21.46 -0.15 -2.58
CA ALA A 186 -22.20 -1.41 -2.59
C ALA A 186 -23.06 -1.61 -1.34
N LEU A 187 -22.72 -0.95 -0.23
CA LEU A 187 -23.50 -0.96 1.01
C LEU A 187 -24.67 0.04 1.01
N GLY A 188 -24.91 0.71 -0.12
CA GLY A 188 -26.09 1.56 -0.31
C GLY A 188 -26.01 2.94 0.34
N TYR A 189 -24.79 3.43 0.59
CA TYR A 189 -24.53 4.80 1.00
C TYR A 189 -24.15 5.68 -0.19
#